data_AF-A0A6J6XA04-F1
#
_entry.id   AF-A0A6J6XA04-F1
#
_cell.length_a   1.000
_cell.length_b   1.000
_cell.length_c   1.000
_cell.angle_alpha   90.00
_cell.angle_beta   90.00
_cell.angle_gamma   90.00
#
_symmetry.space_group_name_H-M   'P 1'
#
loop_
_entity.id
_entity.type
_entity.pdbx_description
1 polymer ?
#
loop_
_entity_poly.entity_id
_entity_poly.type
_entity_poly.pdbx_seq_one_letter_code
_entity_poly.pdbx_strand_id
1 'polypeptide(L)' 'MYISPEELFDLEQARLLLRGDLGLAVDRGRIVRESLAIVIADLESKGDQSIIARRLRGR' A
#
# COMPACT_ATOMS: atom_id res chain seq x y z
N MET A 1 0.01 -12.00 9.47
CA MET A 1 -0.37 -10.83 8.65
C MET A 1 -1.88 -10.77 8.66
N TYR A 2 -2.48 -9.70 9.19
CA TYR A 2 -3.94 -9.54 9.15
C TYR A 2 -4.29 -8.95 7.78
N ILE A 3 -4.54 -9.82 6.82
CA ILE A 3 -5.01 -9.46 5.47
C ILE A 3 -6.20 -10.38 5.17
N SER A 4 -7.30 -9.81 4.71
CA SER A 4 -8.46 -10.62 4.29
C SER A 4 -8.17 -11.34 2.96
N PRO A 5 -8.92 -12.41 2.63
CA PRO A 5 -8.81 -13.05 1.32
C PRO A 5 -9.02 -12.08 0.15
N GLU A 6 -9.93 -11.13 0.29
CA GLU A 6 -10.24 -10.10 -0.70
C GLU A 6 -9.06 -9.13 -0.87
N GLU A 7 -8.49 -8.64 0.24
CA GLU A 7 -7.31 -7.77 0.20
C GLU A 7 -6.09 -8.49 -0.39
N LEU A 8 -5.96 -9.80 -0.16
CA LEU A 8 -4.90 -10.61 -0.78
C LEU A 8 -5.11 -10.75 -2.29
N PHE A 9 -6.36 -10.88 -2.74
CA PHE A 9 -6.69 -10.91 -4.17
C PHE A 9 -6.32 -9.58 -4.83
N ASP A 10 -6.72 -8.45 -4.23
CA ASP A 10 -6.39 -7.11 -4.74
C ASP A 10 -4.88 -6.89 -4.83
N LEU A 11 -4.12 -7.37 -3.83
CA LEU A 11 -2.67 -7.30 -3.83
C LEU A 11 -2.04 -8.11 -4.98
N GLU A 12 -2.62 -9.26 -5.34
CA GLU A 12 -2.12 -10.03 -6.49
C GLU A 12 -2.51 -9.43 -7.83
N GLN A 13 -3.69 -8.83 -7.95
CA GLN A 13 -4.03 -8.03 -9.13
C GLN A 13 -3.04 -6.88 -9.31
N ALA A 14 -2.72 -6.15 -8.23
CA ALA A 14 -1.71 -5.09 -8.28
C ALA A 14 -0.32 -5.63 -8.70
N ARG A 15 0.10 -6.78 -8.19
CA ARG A 15 1.38 -7.40 -8.60
C ARG A 15 1.40 -7.77 -10.08
N LEU A 16 0.30 -8.29 -10.62
CA LEU A 16 0.19 -8.62 -12.04
C LEU A 16 0.22 -7.36 -12.92
N LEU A 17 -0.47 -6.28 -12.52
CA LEU A 17 -0.43 -4.99 -13.22
C LEU A 17 0.99 -4.41 -13.24
N LEU A 18 1.69 -4.41 -12.10
CA LEU A 18 3.07 -3.94 -12.03
C LEU A 18 3.99 -4.73 -12.98
N ARG A 19 3.78 -6.05 -13.11
CA ARG A 19 4.57 -6.88 -14.01
C ARG A 19 4.19 -6.71 -15.47
N GLY A 20 2.90 -6.65 -15.79
CA GLY A 20 2.37 -6.57 -17.15
C GLY A 20 2.59 -5.20 -17.77
N ASP A 21 2.17 -4.15 -17.07
CA ASP A 21 2.11 -2.80 -17.63
C ASP A 21 3.43 -2.05 -17.43
N LEU A 22 4.08 -2.25 -16.28
CA LEU A 22 5.30 -1.52 -15.92
C LEU A 22 6.58 -2.37 -16.03
N GLY A 23 6.48 -3.67 -16.33
CA GLY A 23 7.63 -4.57 -16.39
C GLY A 23 8.33 -4.82 -15.05
N LEU A 24 7.72 -4.42 -13.93
CA LEU A 24 8.32 -4.50 -12.60
C LEU A 24 8.09 -5.88 -11.99
N ALA A 25 9.17 -6.67 -11.92
CA ALA A 25 9.17 -7.95 -11.22
C ALA A 25 9.34 -7.75 -9.70
N VAL A 26 8.21 -7.61 -9.00
CA VAL A 26 8.17 -7.48 -7.53
C VAL A 26 7.31 -8.58 -6.89
N ASP A 27 7.58 -8.87 -5.62
CA ASP A 27 6.74 -9.74 -4.79
C ASP A 27 5.75 -8.92 -3.95
N ARG A 28 4.75 -9.62 -3.38
CA ARG A 28 3.73 -9.04 -2.49
C ARG A 28 4.34 -8.29 -1.30
N GLY A 29 5.38 -8.84 -0.70
CA GLY A 29 6.05 -8.25 0.47
C GLY A 29 6.74 -6.94 0.14
N ARG A 30 7.33 -6.82 -1.05
CA ARG A 30 7.91 -5.56 -1.54
C ARG A 30 6.83 -4.50 -1.72
N ILE A 31 5.70 -4.83 -2.34
CA ILE A 31 4.57 -3.88 -2.49
C ILE A 31 4.11 -3.36 -1.13
N VAL A 32 3.90 -4.25 -0.15
CA VAL A 32 3.46 -3.88 1.20
C VAL A 32 4.49 -3.01 1.91
N ARG A 33 5.79 -3.35 1.84
CA ARG A 33 6.86 -2.56 2.47
C ARG A 33 6.98 -1.16 1.88
N GLU A 34 6.92 -1.02 0.55
CA GLU A 34 6.94 0.29 -0.11
C GLU A 34 5.70 1.11 0.26
N SER A 35 4.52 0.49 0.27
CA SER A 35 3.27 1.15 0.65
C SER A 35 3.32 1.67 2.08
N LEU A 36 3.88 0.88 3.01
CA LEU A 36 4.09 1.29 4.39
C LEU A 36 5.09 2.44 4.51
N ALA A 37 6.23 2.36 3.82
CA ALA A 37 7.24 3.42 3.81
C ALA A 37 6.66 4.74 3.30
N ILE A 38 5.87 4.71 2.22
CA ILE A 38 5.18 5.88 1.67
C ILE A 38 4.21 6.48 2.70
N VAL A 39 3.40 5.64 3.37
CA VAL A 39 2.42 6.10 4.36
C VAL A 39 3.10 6.70 5.60
N ILE A 40 4.18 6.10 6.08
CA ILE A 40 4.96 6.62 7.22
C ILE A 40 5.58 7.95 6.84
N ALA A 41 6.23 8.05 5.69
CA ALA A 41 6.85 9.30 5.22
C ALA A 41 5.81 10.42 5.04
N ASP A 42 4.61 10.10 4.53
CA ASP A 42 3.51 11.07 4.42
C ASP A 42 3.04 11.55 5.80
N LEU A 43 2.96 10.65 6.79
CA LEU A 43 2.63 10.98 8.18
C LEU A 43 3.70 11.85 8.84
N GLU A 44 4.98 11.51 8.69
CA GLU A 44 6.08 12.30 9.24
C GLU A 44 6.14 13.70 8.62
N SER A 45 5.91 13.79 7.31
CA SER A 45 5.98 15.07 6.59
C SER A 45 4.77 15.97 6.83
N LYS A 46 3.56 15.41 6.99
CA LYS A 46 2.30 16.19 7.00
C LYS A 46 1.53 16.09 8.31
N GLY A 47 1.95 15.22 9.22
CA GLY A 47 1.28 15.00 10.50
C GLY A 47 -0.21 14.70 10.33
N ASP A 48 -1.04 15.56 10.91
CA ASP A 48 -2.49 15.46 10.93
C ASP A 48 -3.17 15.56 9.55
N GLN A 49 -2.48 16.13 8.57
CA GLN A 49 -2.98 16.26 7.20
C GLN A 49 -2.63 15.05 6.32
N SER A 50 -1.87 14.09 6.82
CA SER A 50 -1.51 12.87 6.09
C SER A 50 -2.73 12.06 5.67
N ILE A 51 -2.57 11.25 4.62
CA ILE A 51 -3.64 10.39 4.10
C ILE A 51 -4.13 9.43 5.19
N ILE A 52 -3.21 8.86 5.97
CA ILE A 52 -3.56 7.91 7.03
C ILE A 52 -4.29 8.60 8.19
N ALA A 53 -3.84 9.77 8.63
CA ALA A 53 -4.52 10.53 9.68
C ALA A 53 -5.95 10.92 9.27
N ARG A 54 -6.15 11.37 8.02
CA ARG A 54 -7.49 11.70 7.50
C ARG A 54 -8.40 10.48 7.41
N ARG A 55 -7.89 9.33 6.92
CA ARG A 55 -8.68 8.09 6.83
C ARG A 55 -9.09 7.54 8.19
N LEU A 56 -8.22 7.60 9.19
CA LEU A 56 -8.50 7.09 10.53
C LEU A 56 -9.43 8.00 11.36
N ARG A 57 -9.57 9.28 11.00
CA ARG A 57 -10.54 10.21 11.62
C ARG A 57 -11.97 10.07 11.09
N GLY A 58 -12.11 9.63 9.84
CA GLY A 58 -13.40 9.44 9.18
C GLY A 58 -13.98 8.04 9.36
N ARG A 59 -13.51 7.30 10.35
CA ARG A 59 -13.96 5.97 10.74
C ARG A 59 -14.25 5.95 12.23
#